data_AF-A0A4S2GWS5-F1
#
_entry.id   AF-A0A4S2GWS5-F1
#
_cell.length_a   1.000
_cell.length_b   1.000
_cell.length_c   1.000
_cell.angle_alpha   90.00
_cell.angle_beta   90.00
_cell.angle_gamma   90.00
#
_symmetry.space_group_name_H-M   'P 1'
#
loop_
_entity.id
_entity.type
_entity.pdbx_description
1 polymer ?
#
loop_
_entity_poly.entity_id
_entity_poly.type
_entity_poly.pdbx_seq_one_letter_code
_entity_poly.pdbx_strand_id
1 'polypeptide(L)'
;EDGAQVLRAAGALADKIGAVSADWNGYNLLHTAASRVGALDLGFLPGEGGKSTRDILAGVESGDIQTVVLLGADEVDTARLEKAFVIYVGSHGDLGAHGAD
;
A
#
# COMPACT_ATOMS: atom_id res chain seq x y z
N GLU A 1 -3.12 11.51 3.86
CA GLU A 1 -1.91 12.20 3.33
C GLU A 1 -0.93 12.57 4.44
N ASP A 2 -1.35 12.45 5.69
CA ASP A 2 -0.67 12.83 6.92
C ASP A 2 -0.27 11.61 7.79
N GLY A 3 -0.27 10.41 7.22
CA GLY A 3 -0.04 9.17 7.96
C GLY A 3 1.29 9.16 8.72
N ALA A 4 2.34 9.76 8.15
CA ALA A 4 3.63 9.88 8.83
C ALA A 4 3.59 10.83 10.04
N GLN A 5 2.84 11.93 9.94
CA GLN A 5 2.61 12.89 11.03
C GLN A 5 1.83 12.21 12.17
N VAL A 6 0.79 11.46 11.83
CA VAL A 6 -0.02 10.70 12.79
C VAL A 6 0.83 9.63 13.50
N LEU A 7 1.62 8.87 12.74
CA LEU A 7 2.52 7.86 13.31
C LEU A 7 3.54 8.48 14.28
N ARG A 8 4.13 9.63 13.90
CA ARG A 8 5.04 10.40 14.77
C ARG A 8 4.35 10.87 16.05
N ALA A 9 3.14 11.40 15.95
CA ALA A 9 2.38 11.86 17.11
C ALA A 9 2.03 10.71 18.06
N ALA A 10 1.67 9.54 17.52
CA ALA A 10 1.40 8.34 18.30
C ALA A 10 2.67 7.82 19.01
N GLY A 11 3.82 7.82 18.34
CA GLY A 11 5.11 7.48 18.94
C GLY A 11 5.52 8.45 20.06
N ALA A 12 5.40 9.76 19.82
CA ALA A 12 5.69 10.76 20.85
C ALA A 12 4.78 10.63 22.09
N LEU A 13 3.52 10.25 21.90
CA LEU A 13 2.62 9.92 23.01
C LEU A 13 3.09 8.67 23.75
N ALA A 14 3.44 7.60 23.02
CA ALA A 14 3.94 6.35 23.60
C ALA A 14 5.18 6.58 24.48
N ASP A 15 6.12 7.40 24.03
CA ASP A 15 7.30 7.80 24.80
C ASP A 15 6.91 8.57 26.06
N LYS A 16 6.02 9.58 25.93
CA LYS A 16 5.60 10.45 27.05
C LYS A 16 4.90 9.67 28.17
N ILE A 17 4.13 8.63 27.84
CA ILE A 17 3.39 7.84 28.82
C ILE A 17 4.14 6.59 29.28
N GLY A 18 5.34 6.33 28.77
CA GLY A 18 6.11 5.12 29.07
C GLY A 18 5.45 3.84 28.57
N ALA A 19 4.74 3.90 27.43
CA ALA A 19 4.09 2.73 26.85
C ALA A 19 5.10 1.68 26.34
N VAL A 20 6.35 2.11 26.08
CA VAL A 20 7.45 1.24 25.68
C VAL A 20 8.53 1.29 26.77
N SER A 21 8.89 0.12 27.30
CA SER A 21 9.90 -0.08 28.33
C SER A 21 10.66 -1.37 28.07
N ALA A 22 11.67 -1.69 28.90
CA ALA A 22 12.40 -2.95 28.78
C ALA A 22 11.52 -4.19 29.03
N ASP A 23 10.52 -4.07 29.92
CA ASP A 23 9.69 -5.19 30.35
C ASP A 23 8.37 -5.29 29.55
N TRP A 24 7.94 -4.21 28.89
CA TRP A 24 6.66 -4.13 28.21
C TRP A 24 6.68 -3.22 26.98
N ASN A 25 6.08 -3.70 25.87
CA ASN A 25 5.82 -2.90 24.68
C ASN A 25 4.30 -2.79 24.40
N GLY A 26 3.72 -1.68 24.81
CA GLY A 26 2.31 -1.35 24.61
C GLY A 26 2.01 -0.63 23.29
N TYR A 27 3.02 -0.21 22.53
CA TYR A 27 2.83 0.46 21.25
C TYR A 27 2.63 -0.57 20.14
N ASN A 28 1.43 -0.60 19.57
CA ASN A 28 1.04 -1.60 18.58
C ASN A 28 0.28 -0.94 17.41
N LEU A 29 0.47 -1.47 16.20
CA LEU A 29 -0.25 -1.05 15.01
C LEU A 29 -1.08 -2.24 14.48
N LEU A 30 -2.40 -2.11 14.51
CA LEU A 30 -3.30 -3.15 13.99
C LEU A 30 -3.52 -2.94 12.49
N HIS A 31 -3.18 -3.95 11.69
CA HIS A 31 -3.46 -3.96 10.26
C HIS A 31 -4.79 -4.65 9.95
N THR A 32 -5.48 -4.17 8.93
CA THR A 32 -6.79 -4.69 8.50
C THR A 32 -6.70 -5.70 7.35
N ALA A 33 -5.53 -5.86 6.74
CA ALA A 33 -5.30 -6.76 5.62
C ALA A 33 -4.16 -7.74 5.95
N ALA A 34 -4.42 -9.04 5.75
CA ALA A 34 -3.50 -10.12 6.12
C ALA A 34 -2.15 -10.05 5.41
N SER A 35 -2.14 -9.63 4.13
CA SER A 35 -0.91 -9.52 3.33
C SER A 35 -0.01 -8.35 3.75
N ARG A 36 -0.52 -7.38 4.52
CA ARG A 36 0.20 -6.12 4.78
C ARG A 36 1.49 -6.33 5.55
N VAL A 37 1.45 -7.12 6.63
CA VAL A 37 2.63 -7.34 7.48
C VAL A 37 3.71 -8.09 6.71
N GLY A 38 3.36 -9.18 6.02
CA GLY A 38 4.32 -9.91 5.19
C GLY A 38 4.92 -9.08 4.06
N ALA A 39 4.12 -8.22 3.41
CA ALA A 39 4.61 -7.29 2.40
C ALA A 39 5.62 -6.29 2.98
N LEU A 40 5.35 -5.76 4.18
CA LEU A 40 6.27 -4.85 4.88
C LEU A 40 7.58 -5.55 5.26
N ASP A 41 7.50 -6.77 5.79
CA ASP A 41 8.67 -7.56 6.18
C ASP A 41 9.58 -7.90 4.99
N LEU A 42 8.99 -8.15 3.82
CA LEU A 42 9.73 -8.39 2.57
C LEU A 42 10.25 -7.11 1.91
N GLY A 43 9.94 -5.93 2.45
CA GLY A 43 10.33 -4.65 1.87
C GLY A 43 9.57 -4.31 0.59
N PHE A 44 8.32 -4.77 0.46
CA PHE A 44 7.42 -4.45 -0.66
C PHE A 44 6.85 -3.03 -0.53
N LEU A 45 7.78 -2.08 -0.43
CA LEU A 45 7.57 -0.65 -0.36
C LEU A 45 8.18 -0.02 -1.62
N PRO A 46 7.68 1.15 -2.06
CA PRO A 46 8.37 1.90 -3.10
C PRO A 46 9.82 2.17 -2.67
N GLY A 47 10.78 1.64 -3.43
CA GLY A 47 12.20 1.92 -3.25
C GLY A 47 12.57 3.35 -3.66
N GLU A 48 13.86 3.64 -3.77
CA GLU A 48 14.32 4.92 -4.31
C GLU A 48 13.81 5.11 -5.75
N GLY A 49 13.14 6.24 -6.00
CA GLY A 49 12.46 6.50 -7.28
C GLY A 49 11.17 5.68 -7.51
N GLY A 50 10.79 4.82 -6.56
CA GLY A 50 9.55 4.06 -6.59
C GLY A 50 8.32 4.95 -6.49
N LYS A 51 7.20 4.48 -7.05
CA LYS A 51 5.93 5.21 -7.10
C LYS A 51 4.95 4.66 -6.06
N SER A 52 4.24 5.52 -5.36
CA SER A 52 3.10 5.09 -4.56
C SER A 52 1.95 4.62 -5.47
N THR A 53 0.95 3.94 -4.92
CA THR A 53 -0.26 3.59 -5.70
C THR A 53 -0.88 4.81 -6.38
N ARG A 54 -0.92 5.97 -5.72
CA ARG A 54 -1.46 7.21 -6.32
C ARG A 54 -0.61 7.68 -7.49
N ASP A 55 0.71 7.62 -7.35
CA ASP A 55 1.65 8.02 -8.41
C ASP A 55 1.65 7.03 -9.58
N ILE A 56 1.37 5.75 -9.31
CA ILE A 56 1.16 4.75 -10.36
C ILE A 56 -0.08 5.12 -11.17
N LEU A 57 -1.22 5.37 -10.50
CA LEU A 57 -2.46 5.77 -11.19
C LEU A 57 -2.26 7.04 -12.03
N ALA A 58 -1.62 8.07 -11.46
CA ALA A 58 -1.30 9.29 -12.20
C ALA A 58 -0.33 9.05 -13.38
N GLY A 59 0.63 8.13 -13.20
CA GLY A 59 1.55 7.70 -14.25
C GLY A 59 0.83 6.99 -15.39
N VAL A 60 -0.20 6.20 -15.11
CA VAL A 60 -1.02 5.58 -16.16
C VAL A 60 -1.86 6.64 -16.88
N GLU A 61 -2.49 7.55 -16.15
CA GLU A 61 -3.30 8.63 -16.75
C GLU A 61 -2.51 9.54 -17.68
N SER A 62 -1.25 9.83 -17.34
CA SER A 62 -0.32 10.63 -18.15
C SER A 62 0.36 9.84 -19.28
N GLY A 63 0.32 8.50 -19.23
CA GLY A 63 0.98 7.61 -20.19
C GLY A 63 2.44 7.27 -19.85
N ASP A 64 2.96 7.78 -18.73
CA ASP A 64 4.30 7.46 -18.22
C ASP A 64 4.45 6.01 -17.75
N ILE A 65 3.32 5.36 -17.40
CA ILE A 65 3.26 3.95 -17.03
C ILE A 65 2.33 3.23 -17.99
N GLN A 66 2.88 2.23 -18.68
CA GLN A 66 2.17 1.47 -19.71
C GLN A 66 1.80 0.06 -19.27
N THR A 67 2.26 -0.39 -18.10
CA THR A 67 1.99 -1.75 -17.61
C THR A 67 1.81 -1.73 -16.11
N VAL A 68 0.77 -2.42 -15.62
CA VAL A 68 0.46 -2.57 -14.20
C VAL A 68 0.20 -4.03 -13.89
N VAL A 69 0.81 -4.56 -12.83
CA VAL A 69 0.54 -5.91 -12.32
C VAL A 69 -0.24 -5.78 -11.02
N LEU A 70 -1.46 -6.33 -11.01
CA LEU A 70 -2.34 -6.39 -9.85
C LEU A 70 -2.27 -7.81 -9.25
N LEU A 71 -1.50 -7.97 -8.18
CA LEU A 71 -1.42 -9.24 -7.44
C LEU A 71 -2.55 -9.31 -6.42
N GLY A 72 -3.71 -9.84 -6.83
CA GLY A 72 -4.91 -9.97 -5.99
C GLY A 72 -5.39 -8.65 -5.41
N ALA A 73 -5.19 -7.55 -6.14
CA ALA A 73 -5.52 -6.21 -5.71
C ALA A 73 -6.81 -5.76 -6.40
N ASP A 74 -7.91 -5.72 -5.64
CA ASP A 74 -9.25 -5.37 -6.14
C ASP A 74 -9.72 -3.98 -5.65
N GLU A 75 -9.05 -3.39 -4.65
CA GLU A 75 -9.43 -2.11 -4.05
C GLU A 75 -8.83 -0.89 -4.78
N VAL A 76 -8.20 -1.12 -5.94
CA VAL A 76 -7.65 -0.06 -6.79
C VAL A 76 -8.74 0.44 -7.73
N ASP A 77 -8.75 1.76 -7.99
CA ASP A 77 -9.64 2.38 -8.97
C ASP A 77 -9.20 1.99 -10.40
N THR A 78 -9.75 0.89 -10.90
CA THR A 78 -9.37 0.29 -12.20
C THR A 78 -9.77 1.13 -13.39
N ALA A 79 -10.74 2.05 -13.27
CA ALA A 79 -11.06 3.00 -14.33
C ALA A 79 -9.88 3.93 -14.65
N ARG A 80 -9.01 4.17 -13.67
CA ARG A 80 -7.80 4.98 -13.86
C ARG A 80 -6.64 4.19 -14.48
N LEU A 81 -6.83 2.89 -14.72
CA LEU A 81 -5.84 2.00 -15.33
C LEU A 81 -6.06 1.77 -16.82
N GLU A 82 -7.13 2.29 -17.42
CA GLU A 82 -7.56 2.05 -18.82
C GLU A 82 -6.49 2.32 -19.89
N LYS A 83 -5.45 3.11 -19.59
CA LYS A 83 -4.35 3.44 -20.52
C LYS A 83 -3.12 2.54 -20.40
N ALA A 84 -3.10 1.62 -19.44
CA ALA A 84 -2.02 0.67 -19.24
C ALA A 84 -2.47 -0.74 -19.62
N PHE A 85 -1.51 -1.58 -20.00
CA PHE A 85 -1.69 -3.02 -20.07
C PHE A 85 -1.74 -3.61 -18.66
N VAL A 86 -2.88 -4.19 -18.27
CA VAL A 86 -3.12 -4.64 -16.89
C VAL A 86 -3.05 -6.16 -16.79
N ILE A 87 -2.11 -6.66 -15.98
CA ILE A 87 -1.98 -8.09 -15.66
C ILE A 87 -2.55 -8.33 -14.27
N TYR A 88 -3.67 -9.06 -14.19
CA TYR A 88 -4.24 -9.47 -12.91
C TYR A 88 -3.81 -10.89 -12.54
N VAL A 89 -3.24 -11.06 -11.35
CA VAL A 89 -2.85 -12.35 -10.78
C VAL A 89 -3.61 -12.55 -9.47
N GLY A 90 -4.72 -13.28 -9.51
CA GLY A 90 -5.54 -13.56 -8.34
C GLY A 90 -6.29 -14.88 -8.46
N SER A 91 -6.84 -15.36 -7.35
CA SER A 91 -7.66 -16.58 -7.32
C SER A 91 -9.14 -16.32 -7.62
N HIS A 92 -9.59 -15.10 -7.34
CA HIS A 92 -10.93 -14.59 -7.65
C HIS A 92 -10.75 -13.30 -8.45
N GLY A 93 -11.69 -12.99 -9.33
CA GLY A 93 -11.68 -11.77 -10.13
C GLY A 93 -12.92 -10.95 -9.86
N ASP A 94 -12.76 -9.88 -9.08
CA ASP A 94 -13.78 -8.84 -8.91
C ASP A 94 -13.38 -7.61 -9.75
N LEU A 95 -13.11 -6.47 -9.14
CA LEU A 95 -12.82 -5.22 -9.84
C LEU A 95 -11.47 -5.25 -10.56
N GLY A 96 -10.46 -5.91 -9.98
CA GLY A 96 -9.10 -5.98 -10.53
C GLY A 96 -9.03 -6.80 -11.82
N ALA A 97 -9.80 -7.89 -11.90
CA ALA A 97 -9.84 -8.74 -13.09
C ALA A 97 -10.66 -8.16 -14.24
N HIS A 98 -11.69 -7.36 -13.95
CA HIS A 98 -12.51 -6.72 -15.00
C HIS A 98 -11.72 -5.72 -15.85
N GLY A 99 -10.69 -5.10 -15.27
CA GLY A 99 -9.81 -4.17 -15.98
C GLY A 99 -8.54 -4.80 -16.55
N ALA A 100 -8.42 -6.13 -16.56
CA ALA A 100 -7.25 -6.84 -17.05
C ALA A 100 -7.34 -7.15 -18.56
N ASP A 101 -6.18 -7.22 -19.22
CA ASP A 101 -6.02 -7.55 -20.65
C ASP A 101 -5.66 -9.03 -20.89
#